data_AF-A0A3D4WRQ1-F1
#
_entry.id   AF-A0A3D4WRQ1-F1
#
_cell.length_a   1.000
_cell.length_b   1.000
_cell.length_c   1.000
_cell.angle_alpha   90.00
_cell.angle_beta   90.00
_cell.angle_gamma   90.00
#
_symmetry.space_group_name_H-M   'P 1'
#
loop_
_entity.id
_entity.type
_entity.pdbx_description
1 polymer ?
#
loop_
_entity_poly.entity_id
_entity_poly.type
_entity_poly.pdbx_seq_one_letter_code
_entity_poly.pdbx_strand_id
1 'polypeptide(L)' 'MKRWLVSVSLPIEAGSEAEAVAEFWRYVTELGPNELPAFVSPSEDELAMQAYVADEPAPLDPEDD' A
#
# COMPACT_ATOMS: atom_id res chain seq x y z
N MET A 1 13.32 -15.73 13.20
CA MET A 1 12.93 -14.91 12.03
C MET A 1 11.48 -14.48 12.23
N LYS A 2 11.15 -13.22 11.95
CA LYS A 2 9.75 -12.74 11.96
C LYS A 2 9.17 -12.84 10.56
N ARG A 3 7.87 -13.10 10.45
CA ARG A 3 7.12 -13.10 9.19
C ARG A 3 6.38 -11.76 9.09
N TRP A 4 6.42 -11.17 7.90
CA TRP A 4 5.83 -9.88 7.60
C TRP A 4 4.76 -10.06 6.54
N LEU A 5 3.67 -9.32 6.65
CA LEU A 5 2.72 -9.09 5.57
C LEU A 5 3.13 -7.78 4.90
N VAL A 6 3.22 -7.80 3.58
CA VAL A 6 3.56 -6.62 2.77
C VAL A 6 2.50 -6.49 1.69
N SER A 7 1.87 -5.32 1.61
CA SER A 7 0.82 -5.03 0.63
C SER A 7 0.97 -3.63 0.06
N VAL A 8 0.38 -3.40 -1.12
CA VAL A 8 0.10 -2.08 -1.66
C VAL A 8 -1.41 -1.92 -1.61
N SER A 9 -1.89 -0.88 -0.94
CA SER A 9 -3.32 -0.59 -0.81
C SER A 9 -3.61 0.76 -1.44
N LEU A 10 -4.45 0.77 -2.48
CA LEU A 10 -4.79 1.97 -3.24
C LEU A 10 -6.30 2.20 -3.21
N PRO A 11 -6.76 3.41 -2.88
CA PRO A 11 -8.14 3.78 -3.10
C PRO A 11 -8.37 3.91 -4.61
N ILE A 12 -9.17 3.00 -5.18
CA ILE A 12 -9.47 2.97 -6.62
C ILE A 12 -10.98 3.13 -6.81
N GLU A 13 -11.36 4.15 -7.57
CA GLU A 13 -12.73 4.33 -8.04
C GLU A 13 -12.89 3.66 -9.40
N ALA A 14 -13.84 2.72 -9.50
CA ALA A 14 -14.10 1.97 -10.73
C ALA A 14 -15.58 1.52 -10.79
N GLY A 15 -16.08 1.24 -12.00
CA GLY A 15 -17.46 0.77 -12.21
C GLY A 15 -17.67 -0.70 -11.90
N SER A 16 -16.60 -1.49 -11.78
CA SER A 16 -16.65 -2.91 -11.42
C SER A 16 -15.36 -3.37 -10.73
N GLU A 17 -15.42 -4.56 -10.10
CA GLU A 17 -14.25 -5.20 -9.49
C GLU A 17 -13.13 -5.48 -10.51
N ALA A 18 -13.49 -5.91 -11.73
CA ALA A 18 -12.52 -6.17 -12.78
C ALA A 18 -11.81 -4.90 -13.27
N GLU A 19 -12.56 -3.80 -13.37
CA GLU A 19 -11.98 -2.48 -13.68
C GLU A 19 -11.06 -1.99 -12.56
N ALA A 20 -11.45 -2.17 -11.29
CA ALA A 20 -10.59 -1.80 -10.16
C ALA A 20 -9.25 -2.55 -10.19
N VAL A 21 -9.26 -3.85 -10.51
CA VAL A 21 -8.03 -4.66 -10.64
C VAL A 21 -7.19 -4.20 -11.84
N ALA A 22 -7.82 -3.84 -12.96
CA ALA A 22 -7.10 -3.31 -14.11
C ALA A 22 -6.40 -1.97 -13.77
N GLU A 23 -7.10 -1.06 -13.11
CA GLU A 23 -6.54 0.22 -12.65
C GLU A 23 -5.45 0.04 -11.60
N PHE A 24 -5.59 -0.93 -10.68
CA PHE A 24 -4.55 -1.27 -9.72
C PHE A 24 -3.24 -1.63 -10.44
N TRP A 25 -3.30 -2.53 -11.42
CA TRP A 25 -2.10 -2.94 -12.17
C TRP A 25 -1.54 -1.82 -13.04
N ARG A 26 -2.41 -0.92 -13.54
CA ARG A 26 -1.98 0.29 -14.23
C ARG A 26 -1.16 1.18 -13.29
N TYR A 27 -1.65 1.50 -12.10
CA TYR A 27 -0.92 2.30 -11.10
C TYR A 27 0.39 1.65 -10.66
N VAL A 28 0.37 0.34 -10.40
CA VAL A 28 1.60 -0.41 -10.05
C VAL A 28 2.66 -0.29 -11.14
N THR A 29 2.25 -0.33 -12.41
CA THR A 29 3.17 -0.24 -13.55
C THR A 29 3.68 1.18 -13.78
N GLU A 30 2.84 2.20 -13.58
CA GLU A 30 3.19 3.60 -13.90
C GLU A 30 3.95 4.33 -12.77
N LEU A 31 3.60 4.11 -11.50
CA LEU A 31 4.14 4.86 -10.36
C LEU A 31 5.35 4.14 -9.72
N GLY A 32 5.26 2.82 -9.53
CA GLY A 32 6.34 2.00 -8.99
C GLY A 32 6.69 2.29 -7.51
N PRO A 33 7.80 1.71 -7.00
CA PRO A 33 8.12 1.66 -5.57
C PRO A 33 8.55 3.00 -4.94
N ASN A 34 8.88 4.00 -5.75
CA ASN A 34 9.26 5.33 -5.23
C ASN A 34 8.05 6.20 -4.92
N GLU A 35 6.88 5.86 -5.47
CA GLU A 35 5.67 6.67 -5.37
C GLU A 35 4.52 5.92 -4.68
N LEU A 36 4.51 4.57 -4.76
CA LEU A 36 3.48 3.75 -4.14
C LEU A 36 3.80 3.41 -2.68
N PRO A 37 2.81 3.50 -1.77
CA PRO A 37 2.98 3.07 -0.40
C PRO A 37 3.05 1.54 -0.30
N ALA A 38 4.11 1.04 0.34
CA ALA A 38 4.19 -0.32 0.83
C ALA A 38 3.77 -0.35 2.30
N PHE A 39 2.67 -1.05 2.60
CA PHE A 39 2.21 -1.28 3.96
C PHE A 39 2.85 -2.55 4.49
N VAL A 40 3.46 -2.47 5.67
CA VAL A 40 4.07 -3.61 6.35
C VAL A 40 3.48 -3.79 7.74
N SER A 41 3.17 -5.04 8.09
CA SER A 41 2.77 -5.43 9.45
C SER A 41 3.36 -6.79 9.83
N PRO A 42 3.64 -7.05 11.12
CA PRO A 42 3.93 -8.40 11.60
C PRO A 42 2.76 -9.33 11.30
N SER A 43 3.01 -10.55 10.82
CA SER A 43 1.90 -11.48 10.50
C SER A 43 1.08 -11.93 11.73
N GLU A 44 1.58 -11.68 12.93
CA GLU A 44 0.89 -11.99 14.20
C GLU A 44 0.16 -10.77 14.78
N ASP A 45 0.34 -9.58 14.17
CA ASP A 45 -0.24 -8.32 14.59
C ASP A 45 -0.48 -7.44 13.36
N GLU A 46 -1.52 -7.77 12.59
CA GLU A 46 -1.82 -7.09 11.32
C GLU A 46 -2.22 -5.61 11.51
N LEU A 47 -2.62 -5.23 12.74
CA LEU A 47 -3.02 -3.87 13.10
C LEU A 47 -1.83 -2.95 13.36
N ALA A 48 -0.64 -3.50 13.64
CA ALA A 48 0.61 -2.74 13.75
C ALA A 48 1.18 -2.37 12.36
N MET A 49 0.31 -1.86 11.49
CA MET A 49 0.63 -1.48 10.12
C MET A 49 1.47 -0.19 10.08
N GLN A 50 2.46 -0.16 9.20
CA GLN A 50 3.26 1.03 8.90
C GLN A 50 3.39 1.16 7.38
N ALA A 51 3.24 2.38 6.83
CA ALA A 51 3.51 2.64 5.43
C ALA A 51 4.97 3.05 5.21
N TYR A 52 5.52 2.68 4.05
CA TYR A 52 6.81 3.13 3.54
C TYR A 52 6.66 3.64 2.11
N VAL A 53 7.32 4.74 1.78
CA VAL A 53 7.43 5.28 0.41
C VAL A 53 8.92 5.58 0.16
N ALA A 54 9.48 5.11 -0.95
CA ALA A 54 10.90 5.27 -1.27
C ALA A 54 11.83 4.82 -0.10
N ASP A 55 11.49 3.72 0.56
CA ASP A 55 12.17 3.14 1.72
C ASP A 55 12.12 3.95 3.03
N GLU A 56 11.38 5.05 3.08
CA GLU A 56 11.19 5.88 4.27
C GLU A 56 9.80 5.68 4.88
N PRO A 57 9.66 5.64 6.23
CA PRO A 57 8.36 5.57 6.89
C PRO A 57 7.47 6.77 6.51
N ALA A 58 6.24 6.50 6.09
CA ALA A 58 5.23 7.51 5.80
C ALA A 58 4.08 7.43 6.82
N PRO A 59 3.51 8.58 7.26
CA PRO A 59 2.32 8.57 8.11
C PRO A 59 1.15 7.91 7.39
N LEU A 60 0.33 7.14 8.13
CA LEU A 60 -0.84 6.47 7.57
C LEU A 60 -2.00 7.44 7.32
N ASP A 61 -2.09 8.48 8.14
CA ASP A 61 -3.01 9.59 7.95
C ASP A 61 -2.21 10.83 7.53
N PRO A 62 -2.38 11.36 6.32
CA PRO A 62 -1.73 12.60 5.91
C PRO A 62 -2.24 13.83 6.71
N GLU A 63 -3.34 13.73 7.45
CA GLU A 63 -3.86 14.79 8.34
C GLU A 63 -3.30 14.73 9.77
N ASP A 64 -2.56 13.68 10.14
CA ASP A 64 -1.81 13.62 11.41
C ASP A 64 -0.54 14.49 11.32
N ASP A 65 -0.68 15.80 11.49
CA ASP A 65 0.40 16.80 11.59
C ASP A 65 0.33 17.59 12.93
#